data_AF-A0A7J0D6S4-F1
#
_entry.id   AF-A0A7J0D6S4-F1
#
_cell.length_a   1.000
_cell.length_b   1.000
_cell.length_c   1.000
_cell.angle_alpha   90.00
_cell.angle_beta   90.00
_cell.angle_gamma   90.00
#
_symmetry.space_group_name_H-M   'P 1'
#
loop_
_entity.id
_entity.type
_entity.pdbx_description
1 polymer ?
#
loop_
_entity_poly.entity_id
_entity_poly.type
_entity_poly.pdbx_seq_one_letter_code
_entity_poly.pdbx_strand_id
1 'polypeptide(L)'
;MSITITNTFGTPHHVSDTNPAHVTSCDAYRLPLVGTITPGITPGYDDMVQMLKDNGHDTRPEGYGLVFLESEEFSATYFGSIAQIETYRRENADGTATFDASQGVVYAKWPQGKGWDDFIPRTFWNVAARGGIADGVGLITAFAHTETPGAEVIVYEFEGKWSPSSEPQQLVTYHCTACHLDTFHDSGHLHENTGPTSRRWAARQARQHILSAHRDGVGGTNSACRPNNGEMLRVVNEIARDMLGTTGNTFPDTDDAYCATKGPCSVIRELRAGVRPPVYRA
;
A
#
# COMPACT_ATOMS: atom_id res chain seq x y z
N MET A 1 -21.52 1.35 15.26
CA MET A 1 -21.41 0.14 14.42
C MET A 1 -19.95 0.03 13.99
N SER A 2 -19.27 -1.09 14.23
CA SER A 2 -17.92 -1.32 13.69
C SER A 2 -18.04 -1.68 12.22
N ILE A 3 -17.41 -0.89 11.34
CA ILE A 3 -17.39 -1.17 9.90
C ILE A 3 -16.33 -2.25 9.69
N THR A 4 -16.76 -3.46 9.33
CA THR A 4 -15.85 -4.52 8.92
C THR A 4 -15.41 -4.24 7.48
N ILE A 5 -14.31 -3.50 7.32
CA ILE A 5 -13.67 -3.30 6.01
C ILE A 5 -12.66 -4.44 5.82
N THR A 6 -13.09 -5.49 5.12
CA THR A 6 -12.20 -6.55 4.64
C THR A 6 -11.55 -6.11 3.35
N ASN A 7 -10.27 -6.44 3.19
CA ASN A 7 -9.67 -6.36 1.87
C ASN A 7 -10.24 -7.44 0.92
N THR A 8 -10.12 -7.20 -0.38
CA THR A 8 -10.52 -8.14 -1.43
C THR A 8 -9.66 -9.40 -1.48
N PHE A 9 -8.54 -9.43 -0.74
CA PHE A 9 -7.59 -10.54 -0.69
C PHE A 9 -7.90 -11.55 0.41
N GLY A 10 -8.97 -11.34 1.18
CA GLY A 10 -9.47 -12.29 2.17
C GLY A 10 -8.54 -12.47 3.37
N THR A 11 -7.53 -11.61 3.52
CA THR A 11 -6.62 -11.65 4.66
C THR A 11 -7.23 -10.84 5.81
N PRO A 12 -7.54 -11.44 6.97
CA PRO A 12 -8.13 -10.70 8.08
C PRO A 12 -7.15 -9.69 8.68
N HIS A 13 -7.58 -8.42 8.71
CA HIS A 13 -6.87 -7.33 9.38
C HIS A 13 -7.63 -6.91 10.64
N HIS A 14 -6.89 -6.76 11.74
CA HIS A 14 -7.42 -6.24 13.00
C HIS A 14 -7.20 -4.73 13.04
N VAL A 15 -8.22 -3.99 13.46
CA VAL A 15 -8.21 -2.53 13.46
C VAL A 15 -8.36 -1.96 14.87
N SER A 16 -7.94 -0.73 15.07
CA SER A 16 -8.15 -0.01 16.33
C SER A 16 -9.63 0.28 16.57
N ASP A 17 -10.10 -0.01 17.78
CA ASP A 17 -11.47 0.26 18.23
C ASP A 17 -11.86 1.75 18.15
N THR A 18 -10.87 2.64 18.34
CA THR A 18 -11.09 4.10 18.35
C THR A 18 -10.78 4.75 17.00
N ASN A 19 -10.06 4.06 16.12
CA ASN A 19 -9.75 4.52 14.78
C ASN A 19 -9.75 3.34 13.79
N PRO A 20 -10.91 2.96 13.22
CA PRO A 20 -11.02 1.83 12.31
C PRO A 20 -10.19 1.95 11.02
N ALA A 21 -9.63 3.14 10.73
CA ALA A 21 -8.66 3.33 9.64
C ALA A 21 -7.25 2.81 9.97
N HIS A 22 -6.99 2.52 11.25
CA HIS A 22 -5.69 2.11 11.74
C HIS A 22 -5.68 0.60 11.97
N VAL A 23 -5.00 -0.13 11.09
CA VAL A 23 -4.70 -1.55 11.27
C VAL A 23 -3.62 -1.73 12.33
N THR A 24 -3.88 -2.64 13.27
CA THR A 24 -3.05 -2.96 14.44
C THR A 24 -2.38 -4.33 14.35
N SER A 25 -2.95 -5.27 13.59
CA SER A 25 -2.34 -6.56 13.27
C SER A 25 -3.08 -7.24 12.11
N CYS A 26 -2.59 -8.40 11.71
CA CYS A 26 -3.13 -9.25 10.65
C CYS A 26 -2.90 -10.73 11.00
N ASP A 27 -3.76 -11.62 10.50
CA ASP A 27 -3.66 -13.07 10.74
C ASP A 27 -2.54 -13.72 9.90
N ALA A 28 -2.17 -13.12 8.77
CA ALA A 28 -1.11 -13.63 7.91
C ALA A 28 -0.18 -12.50 7.45
N TYR A 29 1.11 -12.83 7.38
CA TYR A 29 2.13 -11.92 6.90
C TYR A 29 2.95 -12.59 5.81
N ARG A 30 3.22 -11.84 4.74
CA ARG A 30 4.38 -12.07 3.91
C ARG A 30 5.63 -11.83 4.75
N LEU A 31 6.70 -12.58 4.44
CA LEU A 31 8.01 -12.42 5.04
C LEU A 31 9.00 -11.87 4.00
N PRO A 32 9.12 -10.54 3.79
CA PRO A 32 10.00 -10.00 2.77
C PRO A 32 11.48 -10.23 3.09
N LEU A 33 11.82 -10.27 4.39
CA LEU A 33 13.17 -10.55 4.84
C LEU A 33 13.14 -11.36 6.14
N VAL A 34 13.88 -12.46 6.15
CA VAL A 34 14.21 -13.21 7.35
C VAL A 34 15.72 -13.11 7.48
N GLY A 35 16.23 -12.58 8.60
CA GLY A 35 17.57 -12.01 8.74
C GLY A 35 18.26 -12.39 10.05
N THR A 36 19.55 -12.11 10.16
CA THR A 36 20.27 -12.09 11.44
C THR A 36 21.16 -10.84 11.49
N ILE A 37 21.33 -10.28 12.68
CA ILE A 37 22.29 -9.20 12.96
C ILE A 37 23.16 -9.62 14.15
N THR A 38 24.47 -9.43 14.05
CA THR A 38 25.44 -9.92 15.04
C THR A 38 26.46 -8.84 15.37
N PRO A 39 26.78 -8.61 16.66
CA PRO A 39 27.76 -7.60 17.05
C PRO A 39 29.14 -7.91 16.45
N GLY A 40 29.83 -6.88 15.98
CA GLY A 40 31.15 -6.99 15.35
C GLY A 40 31.16 -7.58 13.94
N ILE A 41 30.04 -8.09 13.43
CA ILE A 41 29.89 -8.62 12.06
C ILE A 41 28.98 -7.71 11.23
N THR A 42 27.82 -7.33 11.76
CA THR A 42 26.86 -6.48 11.05
C THR A 42 27.29 -5.02 11.12
N PRO A 43 27.56 -4.34 9.98
CA PRO A 43 27.85 -2.92 9.98
C PRO A 43 26.69 -2.11 10.58
N GLY A 44 26.99 -1.17 11.47
CA GLY A 44 25.97 -0.34 12.14
C GLY A 44 25.14 -1.07 13.19
N TYR A 45 25.54 -2.27 13.63
CA TYR A 45 24.83 -3.06 14.65
C TYR A 45 24.41 -2.25 15.88
N ASP A 46 25.33 -1.46 16.45
CA ASP A 46 25.04 -0.69 17.67
C ASP A 46 23.92 0.34 17.48
N ASP A 47 23.86 0.97 16.30
CA ASP A 47 22.76 1.87 15.92
C ASP A 47 21.47 1.08 15.70
N MET A 48 21.56 -0.09 15.06
CA MET A 48 20.38 -0.93 14.76
C MET A 48 19.66 -1.39 16.02
N VAL A 49 20.41 -1.82 17.05
CA VAL A 49 19.84 -2.33 18.31
C VAL A 49 19.48 -1.21 19.29
N GLN A 50 19.74 0.06 18.97
CA GLN A 50 19.42 1.17 19.88
C GLN A 50 17.93 1.21 20.26
N MET A 51 17.04 0.91 19.30
CA MET A 51 15.61 0.77 19.59
C MET A 51 15.33 -0.31 20.64
N LEU A 52 16.07 -1.41 20.63
CA LEU A 52 15.92 -2.47 21.64
C LEU A 52 16.44 -2.00 23.01
N LYS A 53 17.58 -1.31 23.03
CA LYS A 53 18.19 -0.74 24.24
C LYS A 53 17.25 0.25 24.92
N ASP A 54 16.70 1.20 24.16
CA ASP A 54 15.81 2.25 24.65
C ASP A 54 14.52 1.69 25.27
N ASN A 55 14.09 0.51 24.83
CA ASN A 55 12.90 -0.17 25.34
C ASN A 55 13.21 -1.27 26.38
N GLY A 56 14.47 -1.41 26.82
CA GLY A 56 14.86 -2.44 27.78
C GLY A 56 14.78 -3.88 27.25
N HIS A 57 14.77 -4.04 25.93
CA HIS A 57 14.66 -5.33 25.24
C HIS A 57 16.01 -5.83 24.68
N ASP A 58 17.08 -5.04 24.82
CA ASP A 58 18.43 -5.46 24.43
C ASP A 58 18.99 -6.49 25.43
N THR A 59 18.69 -7.75 25.18
CA THR A 59 18.91 -8.87 26.11
C THR A 59 19.79 -9.98 25.52
N ARG A 60 20.21 -9.84 24.26
CA ARG A 60 20.92 -10.89 23.50
C ARG A 60 22.33 -10.45 23.10
N PRO A 61 23.37 -10.80 23.87
CA PRO A 61 24.74 -10.42 23.55
C PRO A 61 25.27 -11.09 22.27
N GLU A 62 24.66 -12.20 21.83
CA GLU A 62 25.01 -12.90 20.59
C GLU A 62 24.46 -12.23 19.33
N GLY A 63 23.58 -11.23 19.47
CA GLY A 63 22.83 -10.64 18.37
C GLY A 63 21.40 -11.16 18.26
N TYR A 64 20.73 -10.80 17.16
CA TYR A 64 19.31 -11.02 16.97
C TYR A 64 19.03 -11.74 15.65
N GLY A 65 18.15 -12.74 15.73
CA GLY A 65 17.39 -13.19 14.58
C GLY A 65 16.23 -12.22 14.31
N LEU A 66 15.98 -11.94 13.03
CA LEU A 66 14.98 -10.97 12.57
C LEU A 66 13.97 -11.61 11.63
N VAL A 67 12.70 -11.22 11.77
CA VAL A 67 11.67 -11.42 10.75
C VAL A 67 11.00 -10.10 10.45
N PHE A 68 11.06 -9.68 9.21
CA PHE A 68 10.28 -8.57 8.71
C PHE A 68 8.96 -9.13 8.20
N LEU A 69 7.88 -8.65 8.81
CA LEU A 69 6.51 -9.06 8.57
C LEU A 69 5.83 -7.94 7.78
N GLU A 70 5.12 -8.31 6.74
CA GLU A 70 4.38 -7.38 5.90
C GLU A 70 3.02 -7.97 5.50
N SER A 71 1.99 -7.16 5.59
CA SER A 71 0.69 -7.36 4.95
C SER A 71 0.37 -6.10 4.13
N GLU A 72 -0.74 -6.11 3.43
CA GLU A 72 -1.21 -5.00 2.59
C GLU A 72 -1.35 -3.69 3.37
N GLU A 73 -1.71 -3.77 4.65
CA GLU A 73 -2.08 -2.62 5.49
C GLU A 73 -1.26 -2.50 6.78
N PHE A 74 -0.34 -3.44 7.04
CA PHE A 74 0.42 -3.48 8.28
C PHE A 74 1.81 -4.07 8.08
N SER A 75 2.75 -3.61 8.89
CA SER A 75 4.09 -4.16 8.93
C SER A 75 4.58 -4.25 10.37
N ALA A 76 5.39 -5.26 10.62
CA ALA A 76 6.01 -5.48 11.91
C ALA A 76 7.42 -6.05 11.75
N THR A 77 8.21 -5.96 12.82
CA THR A 77 9.52 -6.59 12.89
C THR A 77 9.62 -7.39 14.17
N TYR A 78 9.96 -8.65 14.03
CA TYR A 78 10.29 -9.54 15.13
C TYR A 78 11.79 -9.53 15.38
N PHE A 79 12.16 -9.51 16.67
CA PHE A 79 13.51 -9.69 17.17
C PHE A 79 13.54 -10.87 18.14
N GLY A 80 14.35 -11.89 17.85
CA GLY A 80 14.46 -13.08 18.69
C GLY A 80 15.84 -13.72 18.62
N SER A 81 15.92 -15.00 19.00
CA SER A 81 17.20 -15.72 18.95
C SER A 81 17.61 -16.03 17.51
N ILE A 82 18.92 -15.96 17.23
CA ILE A 82 19.49 -16.39 15.95
C ILE A 82 19.14 -17.86 15.67
N ALA A 83 19.24 -18.71 16.70
CA ALA A 83 18.98 -20.16 16.57
C ALA A 83 17.54 -20.48 16.12
N GLN A 84 16.55 -19.78 16.65
CA GLN A 84 15.15 -19.94 16.25
C GLN A 84 14.94 -19.53 14.79
N ILE A 85 15.52 -18.41 14.36
CA ILE A 85 15.39 -17.93 12.99
C ILE A 85 16.07 -18.85 11.98
N GLU A 86 17.28 -19.32 12.27
CA GLU A 86 17.95 -20.27 11.38
C GLU A 86 17.22 -21.61 11.30
N THR A 87 16.64 -22.07 12.42
CA THR A 87 15.78 -23.26 12.43
C THR A 87 14.53 -23.05 11.58
N TYR A 88 13.83 -21.93 11.79
CA TYR A 88 12.66 -21.58 11.01
C TYR A 88 12.97 -21.46 9.52
N ARG A 89 14.06 -20.80 9.11
CA ARG A 89 14.43 -20.71 7.68
C ARG A 89 14.65 -22.09 7.06
N ARG A 90 15.31 -23.01 7.77
CA ARG A 90 15.57 -24.36 7.30
C ARG A 90 14.28 -25.17 7.17
N GLU A 91 13.38 -25.04 8.13
CA GLU A 91 12.13 -25.80 8.18
C GLU A 91 11.05 -25.23 7.26
N ASN A 92 11.04 -23.92 7.03
CA ASN A 92 10.04 -23.24 6.20
C ASN A 92 10.35 -23.31 4.69
N ALA A 93 11.07 -24.33 4.23
CA ALA A 93 11.46 -24.47 2.82
C ALA A 93 10.25 -24.61 1.88
N ASP A 94 9.13 -25.16 2.38
CA ASP A 94 7.88 -25.32 1.66
C ASP A 94 6.78 -24.32 2.10
N GLY A 95 7.10 -23.41 3.02
CA GLY A 95 6.17 -22.41 3.53
C GLY A 95 5.18 -22.92 4.60
N THR A 96 5.37 -24.12 5.15
CA THR A 96 4.42 -24.72 6.12
C THR A 96 4.89 -24.69 7.57
N ALA A 97 6.10 -24.19 7.84
CA ALA A 97 6.65 -24.20 9.19
C ALA A 97 5.89 -23.24 10.12
N THR A 98 5.70 -23.66 11.36
CA THR A 98 5.13 -22.82 12.41
C THR A 98 6.20 -21.94 13.04
N PHE A 99 5.82 -20.73 13.45
CA PHE A 99 6.72 -19.78 14.08
C PHE A 99 6.16 -19.33 15.43
N ASP A 100 6.92 -19.56 16.50
CA ASP A 100 6.56 -19.11 17.84
C ASP A 100 7.07 -17.69 18.08
N ALA A 101 6.21 -16.70 17.80
CA ALA A 101 6.53 -15.29 18.00
C ALA A 101 6.65 -14.89 19.48
N SER A 102 6.27 -15.74 20.45
CA SER A 102 6.35 -15.41 21.88
C SER A 102 7.77 -15.47 22.45
N GLN A 103 8.73 -16.05 21.73
CA GLN A 103 10.13 -16.20 22.17
C GLN A 103 11.01 -14.95 21.92
N GLY A 104 10.40 -13.87 21.48
CA GLY A 104 11.08 -12.62 21.17
C GLY A 104 10.16 -11.42 21.33
N VAL A 105 10.53 -10.32 20.69
CA VAL A 105 9.80 -9.05 20.78
C VAL A 105 9.37 -8.62 19.38
N VAL A 106 8.10 -8.21 19.25
CA VAL A 106 7.53 -7.70 18.01
C VAL A 106 7.31 -6.21 18.13
N TYR A 107 7.78 -5.44 17.15
CA TYR A 107 7.47 -4.03 16.99
C TYR A 107 6.52 -3.84 15.80
N ALA A 108 5.45 -3.07 15.99
CA ALA A 108 4.40 -2.77 14.99
C ALA A 108 4.85 -1.79 13.89
N LYS A 109 6.09 -1.92 13.44
CA LYS A 109 6.73 -1.14 12.38
C LYS A 109 7.98 -1.86 11.90
N TRP A 110 8.42 -1.53 10.70
CA TRP A 110 9.81 -1.77 10.32
C TRP A 110 10.72 -0.70 10.95
N PRO A 111 11.90 -1.08 11.44
CA PRO A 111 12.90 -0.09 11.87
C PRO A 111 13.40 0.72 10.67
N GLN A 112 13.92 1.91 10.95
CA GLN A 112 14.43 2.86 9.97
C GLN A 112 15.60 3.64 10.56
N GLY A 113 16.41 4.28 9.71
CA GLY A 113 17.52 5.11 10.10
C GLY A 113 18.87 4.38 10.03
N LYS A 114 19.88 4.98 10.68
CA LYS A 114 21.28 4.54 10.59
C LYS A 114 21.44 3.03 10.85
N GLY A 115 22.15 2.35 9.96
CA GLY A 115 22.28 0.90 9.93
C GLY A 115 21.12 0.22 9.20
N TRP A 116 19.87 0.51 9.57
CA TRP A 116 18.69 -0.10 8.97
C TRP A 116 18.48 0.26 7.50
N ASP A 117 18.76 1.51 7.11
CA ASP A 117 18.50 2.00 5.75
C ASP A 117 19.28 1.22 4.68
N ASP A 118 20.48 0.70 5.02
CA ASP A 118 21.30 -0.13 4.12
C ASP A 118 21.02 -1.63 4.26
N PHE A 119 20.52 -2.06 5.42
CA PHE A 119 20.25 -3.46 5.72
C PHE A 119 18.91 -3.94 5.14
N ILE A 120 17.90 -3.07 5.17
CA ILE A 120 16.55 -3.40 4.72
C ILE A 120 16.50 -3.17 3.21
N PRO A 121 16.32 -4.23 2.39
CA PRO A 121 16.20 -4.05 0.96
C PRO A 121 14.93 -3.28 0.63
N ARG A 122 14.99 -2.44 -0.41
CA ARG A 122 13.75 -1.99 -1.06
C ARG A 122 13.01 -3.22 -1.56
N THR A 123 11.76 -3.36 -1.15
CA THR A 123 10.90 -4.47 -1.55
C THR A 123 9.58 -3.95 -2.07
N PHE A 124 9.06 -4.62 -3.10
CA PHE A 124 7.77 -4.32 -3.70
C PHE A 124 6.75 -5.39 -3.34
N TRP A 125 5.47 -5.04 -3.39
CA TRP A 125 4.41 -6.02 -3.18
C TRP A 125 4.36 -7.02 -4.34
N ASN A 126 4.32 -6.49 -5.55
CA ASN A 126 4.40 -7.19 -6.81
C ASN A 126 5.87 -7.34 -7.20
N VAL A 127 6.31 -8.59 -7.33
CA VAL A 127 7.67 -8.95 -7.72
C VAL A 127 7.57 -9.82 -8.95
N ALA A 128 8.29 -9.47 -10.01
CA ALA A 128 8.25 -10.17 -11.30
C ALA A 128 8.59 -11.65 -11.15
N ALA A 129 9.62 -11.96 -10.35
CA ALA A 129 10.04 -13.33 -10.04
C ALA A 129 8.97 -14.16 -9.29
N ARG A 130 7.93 -13.52 -8.73
CA ARG A 130 6.81 -14.16 -8.02
C ARG A 130 5.49 -14.04 -8.78
N GLY A 131 5.55 -13.79 -10.10
CA GLY A 131 4.37 -13.72 -10.96
C GLY A 131 3.74 -12.33 -11.06
N GLY A 132 4.38 -11.29 -10.51
CA GLY A 132 4.04 -9.90 -10.83
C GLY A 132 4.38 -9.58 -12.29
N ILE A 133 3.72 -8.56 -12.85
CA ILE A 133 3.97 -8.14 -14.24
C ILE A 133 5.33 -7.46 -14.36
N ALA A 134 5.67 -6.63 -13.38
CA ALA A 134 7.00 -6.08 -13.15
C ALA A 134 7.18 -5.85 -11.64
N ASP A 135 8.43 -5.62 -11.22
CA ASP A 135 8.72 -5.22 -9.85
C ASP A 135 8.08 -3.84 -9.58
N GLY A 136 7.28 -3.75 -8.51
CA GLY A 136 6.64 -2.49 -8.13
C GLY A 136 5.42 -2.12 -8.98
N VAL A 137 4.92 -3.03 -9.82
CA VAL A 137 3.77 -2.76 -10.69
C VAL A 137 2.67 -3.78 -10.45
N GLY A 138 1.53 -3.32 -9.94
CA GLY A 138 0.34 -4.13 -9.76
C GLY A 138 -0.53 -3.74 -8.56
N LEU A 139 -1.62 -4.48 -8.38
CA LEU A 139 -2.53 -4.29 -7.26
C LEU A 139 -1.89 -4.76 -5.96
N ILE A 140 -2.09 -4.00 -4.88
CA ILE A 140 -1.67 -4.35 -3.52
C ILE A 140 -2.86 -4.82 -2.71
N THR A 141 -3.96 -4.06 -2.74
CA THR A 141 -5.21 -4.39 -2.06
C THR A 141 -6.38 -3.66 -2.71
N ALA A 142 -7.60 -4.07 -2.40
CA ALA A 142 -8.78 -3.29 -2.71
C ALA A 142 -9.82 -3.45 -1.60
N PHE A 143 -10.74 -2.50 -1.54
CA PHE A 143 -11.80 -2.45 -0.56
C PHE A 143 -13.12 -2.19 -1.27
N ALA A 144 -14.16 -2.97 -0.97
CA ALA A 144 -15.48 -2.73 -1.53
C ALA A 144 -16.01 -1.36 -1.10
N HIS A 145 -16.56 -0.60 -2.04
CA HIS A 145 -17.18 0.68 -1.75
C HIS A 145 -18.50 0.48 -1.00
N THR A 146 -18.70 1.17 0.13
CA THR A 146 -19.87 0.92 1.01
C THR A 146 -21.18 1.43 0.43
N GLU A 147 -21.13 2.48 -0.39
CA GLU A 147 -22.33 3.18 -0.89
C GLU A 147 -22.61 2.97 -2.39
N THR A 148 -21.67 2.39 -3.14
CA THR A 148 -21.73 2.30 -4.61
C THR A 148 -21.52 0.85 -5.01
N PRO A 149 -22.60 0.09 -5.30
CA PRO A 149 -22.49 -1.33 -5.61
C PRO A 149 -21.53 -1.61 -6.76
N GLY A 150 -20.62 -2.57 -6.57
CA GLY A 150 -19.64 -2.99 -7.57
C GLY A 150 -18.44 -2.03 -7.74
N ALA A 151 -18.39 -0.92 -7.02
CA ALA A 151 -17.21 -0.06 -6.98
C ALA A 151 -16.23 -0.49 -5.87
N GLU A 152 -14.96 -0.15 -6.06
CA GLU A 152 -13.86 -0.50 -5.17
C GLU A 152 -12.95 0.71 -4.95
N VAL A 153 -12.27 0.74 -3.80
CA VAL A 153 -11.10 1.59 -3.57
C VAL A 153 -9.87 0.70 -3.61
N ILE A 154 -9.07 0.88 -4.66
CA ILE A 154 -7.97 0.01 -5.04
C ILE A 154 -6.66 0.66 -4.65
N VAL A 155 -5.77 -0.07 -3.98
CA VAL A 155 -4.41 0.34 -3.67
C VAL A 155 -3.47 -0.40 -4.61
N TYR A 156 -2.56 0.32 -5.25
CA TYR A 156 -1.67 -0.25 -6.25
C TYR A 156 -0.34 0.48 -6.29
N GLU A 157 0.67 -0.23 -6.76
CA GLU A 157 1.99 0.29 -7.07
C GLU A 157 2.22 0.30 -8.58
N PHE A 158 3.00 1.28 -9.04
CA PHE A 158 3.28 1.50 -10.45
C PHE A 158 4.55 2.32 -10.65
N GLU A 159 5.09 2.30 -11.87
CA GLU A 159 6.13 3.24 -12.29
C GLU A 159 5.50 4.52 -12.88
N GLY A 160 5.89 5.68 -12.37
CA GLY A 160 5.37 6.95 -12.85
C GLY A 160 6.19 8.15 -12.44
N LYS A 161 5.75 9.34 -12.84
CA LYS A 161 6.45 10.60 -12.55
C LYS A 161 5.63 11.43 -11.56
N TRP A 162 6.30 12.01 -10.57
CA TRP A 162 5.69 12.98 -9.66
C TRP A 162 5.35 14.30 -10.37
N SER A 163 6.18 14.71 -11.33
CA SER A 163 5.98 15.91 -12.14
C SER A 163 6.43 15.68 -13.59
N PRO A 164 6.00 16.50 -14.57
CA PRO A 164 6.41 16.32 -15.97
C PRO A 164 7.93 16.28 -16.18
N SER A 165 8.68 17.01 -15.35
CA SER A 165 10.14 17.12 -15.41
C SER A 165 10.89 16.10 -14.54
N SER A 166 10.20 15.28 -13.73
CA SER A 166 10.89 14.28 -12.92
C SER A 166 11.20 13.01 -13.71
N GLU A 167 12.18 12.27 -13.25
CA GLU A 167 12.39 10.90 -13.71
C GLU A 167 11.26 9.98 -13.22
N PRO A 168 10.97 8.88 -13.95
CA PRO A 168 10.08 7.84 -13.46
C PRO A 168 10.62 7.22 -12.17
N GLN A 169 9.72 6.95 -11.23
CA GLN A 169 9.98 6.32 -9.94
C GLN A 169 8.91 5.29 -9.65
N GLN A 170 9.21 4.37 -8.73
CA GLN A 170 8.22 3.45 -8.18
C GLN A 170 7.36 4.19 -7.17
N LEU A 171 6.06 4.18 -7.41
CA LEU A 171 5.07 4.95 -6.68
C LEU A 171 3.98 4.02 -6.14
N VAL A 172 3.27 4.50 -5.12
CA VAL A 172 2.10 3.84 -4.56
C VAL A 172 1.01 4.88 -4.31
N THR A 173 -0.23 4.50 -4.62
CA THR A 173 -1.41 5.34 -4.42
C THR A 173 -2.64 4.46 -4.20
N TYR A 174 -3.79 5.10 -4.02
CA TYR A 174 -5.08 4.46 -4.11
C TYR A 174 -5.99 5.15 -5.13
N HIS A 175 -7.02 4.43 -5.58
CA HIS A 175 -7.96 4.84 -6.60
C HIS A 175 -9.37 4.39 -6.28
N CYS A 176 -10.34 5.31 -6.29
CA CYS A 176 -11.74 5.00 -6.01
C CYS A 176 -12.55 4.92 -7.31
N THR A 177 -12.95 3.71 -7.70
CA THR A 177 -13.72 3.47 -8.94
C THR A 177 -15.17 3.94 -8.84
N ALA A 178 -15.62 4.49 -7.71
CA ALA A 178 -16.95 5.09 -7.60
C ALA A 178 -17.00 6.52 -8.17
N CYS A 179 -15.87 7.23 -8.13
CA CYS A 179 -15.79 8.67 -8.44
C CYS A 179 -14.70 9.00 -9.46
N HIS A 180 -13.61 8.24 -9.47
CA HIS A 180 -12.51 8.40 -10.40
C HIS A 180 -12.53 7.17 -11.27
N LEU A 181 -13.30 7.16 -12.36
CA LEU A 181 -13.38 5.94 -13.17
C LEU A 181 -12.08 5.65 -13.93
N ASP A 182 -11.22 6.65 -14.20
CA ASP A 182 -10.00 6.47 -15.00
C ASP A 182 -8.99 7.66 -14.87
N THR A 183 -8.35 7.93 -13.70
CA THR A 183 -7.23 8.92 -13.66
C THR A 183 -5.95 8.39 -13.00
N PHE A 184 -4.82 8.99 -13.39
CA PHE A 184 -3.57 8.99 -12.62
C PHE A 184 -3.53 10.10 -11.55
N HIS A 185 -4.54 10.96 -11.54
CA HIS A 185 -4.66 12.12 -10.68
C HIS A 185 -5.77 11.86 -9.65
N ASP A 186 -5.68 10.72 -8.95
CA ASP A 186 -6.35 10.62 -7.66
C ASP A 186 -5.80 11.73 -6.77
N SER A 187 -6.71 12.52 -6.23
CA SER A 187 -6.46 13.77 -5.52
C SER A 187 -5.25 13.69 -4.58
N GLY A 188 -4.06 14.10 -5.03
CA GLY A 188 -2.86 14.37 -4.22
C GLY A 188 -2.30 13.24 -3.36
N HIS A 189 -2.84 12.02 -3.38
CA HIS A 189 -2.46 10.93 -2.48
C HIS A 189 -1.47 9.95 -3.11
N LEU A 190 -0.46 10.51 -3.77
CA LEU A 190 0.67 9.78 -4.32
C LEU A 190 1.83 9.73 -3.32
N HIS A 191 2.60 8.64 -3.29
CA HIS A 191 3.82 8.55 -2.49
C HIS A 191 4.90 7.70 -3.20
N GLU A 192 6.18 8.02 -3.00
CA GLU A 192 7.27 7.11 -3.40
C GLU A 192 7.15 5.79 -2.65
N ASN A 193 7.21 4.69 -3.40
CA ASN A 193 7.15 3.34 -2.86
C ASN A 193 8.56 2.90 -2.42
N THR A 194 8.95 3.30 -1.21
CA THR A 194 10.25 2.96 -0.61
C THR A 194 10.19 1.70 0.25
N GLY A 195 9.00 1.17 0.50
CA GLY A 195 8.80 -0.04 1.28
C GLY A 195 7.38 -0.15 1.89
N PRO A 196 7.20 -1.06 2.87
CA PRO A 196 5.88 -1.34 3.44
C PRO A 196 5.22 -0.15 4.11
N THR A 197 6.00 0.79 4.66
CA THR A 197 5.45 2.01 5.28
C THR A 197 4.70 2.86 4.26
N SER A 198 5.21 3.00 3.03
CA SER A 198 4.52 3.72 1.94
C SER A 198 3.23 3.00 1.54
N ARG A 199 3.26 1.67 1.44
CA ARG A 199 2.07 0.85 1.11
C ARG A 199 1.01 0.92 2.20
N ARG A 200 1.41 0.80 3.48
CA ARG A 200 0.55 1.02 4.64
C ARG A 200 -0.07 2.41 4.64
N TRP A 201 0.70 3.44 4.29
CA TRP A 201 0.18 4.80 4.15
C TRP A 201 -0.92 4.85 3.08
N ALA A 202 -0.68 4.32 1.88
CA ALA A 202 -1.65 4.35 0.79
C ALA A 202 -2.93 3.56 1.14
N ALA A 203 -2.78 2.38 1.75
CA ALA A 203 -3.91 1.59 2.22
C ALA A 203 -4.72 2.31 3.32
N ARG A 204 -4.04 3.00 4.25
CA ARG A 204 -4.71 3.84 5.23
C ARG A 204 -5.50 4.97 4.55
N GLN A 205 -4.94 5.64 3.54
CA GLN A 205 -5.67 6.69 2.82
C GLN A 205 -6.92 6.12 2.14
N ALA A 206 -6.80 4.98 1.47
CA ALA A 206 -7.93 4.27 0.85
C ALA A 206 -9.03 3.92 1.86
N ARG A 207 -8.65 3.42 3.03
CA ARG A 207 -9.58 3.09 4.11
C ARG A 207 -10.24 4.34 4.69
N GLN A 208 -9.48 5.42 4.89
CA GLN A 208 -10.03 6.72 5.32
C GLN A 208 -11.04 7.27 4.31
N HIS A 209 -10.77 7.09 3.01
CA HIS A 209 -11.69 7.47 1.93
C HIS A 209 -13.05 6.75 2.08
N ILE A 210 -13.04 5.42 2.25
CA ILE A 210 -14.27 4.63 2.43
C ILE A 210 -15.00 5.00 3.72
N LEU A 211 -14.28 5.15 4.82
CA LEU A 211 -14.87 5.55 6.10
C LEU A 211 -15.53 6.93 6.00
N SER A 212 -14.96 7.84 5.21
CA SER A 212 -15.55 9.14 4.94
C SER A 212 -16.80 9.03 4.06
N ALA A 213 -16.79 8.21 3.02
CA ALA A 213 -17.96 7.95 2.18
C ALA A 213 -19.14 7.40 3.00
N HIS A 214 -18.86 6.43 3.89
CA HIS A 214 -19.86 5.86 4.78
C HIS A 214 -20.42 6.87 5.79
N ARG A 215 -19.55 7.69 6.40
CA ARG A 215 -19.94 8.65 7.44
C ARG A 215 -20.69 9.85 6.87
N ASP A 216 -20.19 10.41 5.78
CA ASP A 216 -20.59 11.72 5.26
C ASP A 216 -21.37 11.63 3.93
N GLY A 217 -21.56 10.41 3.40
CA GLY A 217 -22.18 10.14 2.11
C GLY A 217 -21.24 10.41 0.92
N VAL A 218 -21.53 9.79 -0.23
CA VAL A 218 -20.84 10.10 -1.49
C VAL A 218 -21.28 11.49 -1.98
N GLY A 219 -20.32 12.34 -2.34
CA GLY A 219 -20.57 13.72 -2.79
C GLY A 219 -20.92 14.70 -1.67
N GLY A 220 -20.95 14.26 -0.41
CA GLY A 220 -21.17 15.14 0.74
C GLY A 220 -20.07 16.20 0.87
N THR A 221 -20.42 17.41 1.32
CA THR A 221 -19.50 18.55 1.48
C THR A 221 -18.35 18.29 2.45
N ASN A 222 -18.46 17.26 3.30
CA ASN A 222 -17.42 16.82 4.24
C ASN A 222 -16.81 15.46 3.87
N SER A 223 -17.28 14.84 2.79
CA SER A 223 -16.80 13.54 2.33
C SER A 223 -15.47 13.69 1.59
N ALA A 224 -14.56 12.73 1.76
CA ALA A 224 -13.40 12.57 0.89
C ALA A 224 -13.79 11.89 -0.44
N CYS A 225 -14.93 11.19 -0.47
CA CYS A 225 -15.48 10.57 -1.67
C CYS A 225 -16.39 11.57 -2.39
N ARG A 226 -15.78 12.47 -3.16
CA ARG A 226 -16.52 13.46 -3.96
C ARG A 226 -16.41 13.08 -5.43
N PRO A 227 -17.51 12.66 -6.07
CA PRO A 227 -17.57 12.60 -7.51
C PRO A 227 -17.31 14.00 -8.04
N ASN A 228 -16.26 14.15 -8.83
CA ASN A 228 -16.06 15.38 -9.57
C ASN A 228 -17.01 15.24 -10.77
N ASN A 229 -18.13 15.95 -10.72
CA ASN A 229 -19.23 15.88 -11.68
C ASN A 229 -18.85 16.49 -13.06
N GLY A 230 -17.56 16.60 -13.38
CA GLY A 230 -17.06 17.31 -14.56
C GLY A 230 -17.25 18.82 -14.52
N GLU A 231 -17.68 19.44 -13.41
CA GLU A 231 -17.93 20.89 -13.35
C GLU A 231 -16.67 21.69 -13.64
N MET A 232 -15.53 21.27 -13.12
CA MET A 232 -14.24 21.89 -13.44
C MET A 232 -13.91 21.74 -14.94
N LEU A 233 -14.10 20.56 -15.53
CA LEU A 233 -13.86 20.34 -16.97
C LEU A 233 -14.80 21.17 -17.85
N ARG A 234 -16.07 21.29 -17.46
CA ARG A 234 -17.07 22.14 -18.13
C ARG A 234 -16.65 23.61 -18.09
N VAL A 235 -16.20 24.10 -16.94
CA VAL A 235 -15.68 25.48 -16.80
C VAL A 235 -14.43 25.69 -17.64
N VAL A 236 -13.48 24.74 -17.65
CA VAL A 236 -12.27 24.83 -18.49
C VAL A 236 -12.62 24.82 -19.98
N ASN A 237 -13.56 23.99 -20.42
CA ASN A 237 -14.06 23.97 -21.80
C ASN A 237 -14.76 25.28 -22.17
N GLU A 238 -15.53 25.87 -21.26
CA GLU A 238 -16.15 27.18 -21.47
C GLU A 238 -15.09 28.27 -21.65
N ILE A 239 -14.11 28.35 -20.75
CA ILE A 239 -12.99 29.31 -20.85
C ILE A 239 -12.17 29.07 -22.14
N ALA A 240 -11.90 27.82 -22.51
CA ALA A 240 -11.15 27.48 -23.72
C ALA A 240 -11.90 27.92 -24.98
N ARG A 241 -13.22 27.73 -25.04
CA ARG A 241 -14.05 28.20 -26.15
C ARG A 241 -14.05 29.73 -26.25
N ASP A 242 -14.18 30.42 -25.12
CA ASP A 242 -14.18 31.88 -25.06
C ASP A 242 -12.83 32.49 -25.43
N MET A 243 -11.72 31.90 -24.97
CA MET A 243 -10.38 32.43 -25.21
C MET A 243 -9.80 32.02 -26.56
N LEU A 244 -10.10 30.81 -27.05
CA LEU A 244 -9.45 30.23 -28.23
C LEU A 244 -10.39 30.10 -29.44
N GLY A 245 -11.67 30.46 -29.30
CA GLY A 245 -12.65 30.42 -30.39
C GLY A 245 -12.94 29.01 -30.92
N THR A 246 -12.69 27.98 -30.13
CA THR A 246 -12.89 26.59 -30.56
C THR A 246 -14.37 26.23 -30.63
N THR A 247 -14.79 25.49 -31.66
CA THR A 247 -16.20 25.07 -31.84
C THR A 247 -16.55 23.77 -31.10
N GLY A 248 -15.55 23.13 -30.48
CA GLY A 248 -15.69 21.90 -29.71
C GLY A 248 -15.00 22.01 -28.36
N ASN A 249 -15.32 21.07 -27.49
CA ASN A 249 -14.68 20.97 -26.19
C ASN A 249 -13.28 20.38 -26.34
N THR A 250 -12.29 21.04 -25.75
CA THR A 250 -10.91 20.54 -25.71
C THR A 250 -10.79 19.31 -24.81
N PHE A 251 -11.66 19.22 -23.80
CA PHE A 251 -11.80 18.12 -22.86
C PHE A 251 -13.22 17.55 -22.93
N PRO A 252 -13.46 16.26 -22.62
CA PRO A 252 -14.82 15.75 -22.44
C PRO A 252 -15.57 16.46 -21.29
N ASP A 253 -16.90 16.47 -21.35
CA ASP A 253 -17.76 17.18 -20.36
C ASP A 253 -17.94 16.46 -19.03
N THR A 254 -17.50 15.21 -18.96
CA THR A 254 -17.45 14.41 -17.74
C THR A 254 -16.02 14.00 -17.48
N ASP A 255 -15.65 13.95 -16.20
CA ASP A 255 -14.35 13.44 -15.80
C ASP A 255 -14.19 12.02 -16.38
N ASP A 256 -15.19 11.14 -16.24
CA ASP A 256 -15.21 9.78 -16.80
C ASP A 256 -14.74 9.65 -18.26
N ALA A 257 -15.14 10.57 -19.15
CA ALA A 257 -14.80 10.50 -20.57
C ALA A 257 -13.40 11.07 -20.88
N TYR A 258 -12.94 12.08 -20.13
CA TYR A 258 -11.55 12.58 -20.20
C TYR A 258 -10.57 11.48 -19.78
N CYS A 259 -10.95 10.79 -18.72
CA CYS A 259 -10.27 9.74 -18.03
C CYS A 259 -10.07 8.47 -18.90
N ALA A 260 -11.09 8.06 -19.66
CA ALA A 260 -11.05 6.84 -20.49
C ALA A 260 -10.12 6.89 -21.72
N THR A 261 -9.60 8.06 -22.13
CA THR A 261 -8.91 8.23 -23.42
C THR A 261 -7.46 8.73 -23.33
N LYS A 262 -6.95 9.03 -22.12
CA LYS A 262 -5.61 9.58 -21.89
C LYS A 262 -4.98 9.06 -20.57
N GLY A 263 -3.69 8.71 -20.61
CA GLY A 263 -2.89 8.42 -19.40
C GLY A 263 -2.82 6.92 -18.99
N PRO A 264 -2.20 6.61 -17.84
CA PRO A 264 -1.91 5.25 -17.35
C PRO A 264 -3.14 4.44 -16.90
N CYS A 265 -4.34 4.94 -17.17
CA CYS A 265 -5.61 4.26 -16.94
C CYS A 265 -5.78 3.05 -17.87
N SER A 266 -5.14 3.08 -19.04
CA SER A 266 -4.95 1.87 -19.86
C SER A 266 -4.18 0.80 -19.11
N VAL A 267 -3.16 1.18 -18.31
CA VAL A 267 -2.38 0.25 -17.49
C VAL A 267 -3.24 -0.32 -16.35
N ILE A 268 -4.05 0.48 -15.65
CA ILE A 268 -4.96 -0.06 -14.60
C ILE A 268 -6.03 -0.98 -15.21
N ARG A 269 -6.59 -0.64 -16.38
CA ARG A 269 -7.52 -1.51 -17.11
C ARG A 269 -6.85 -2.78 -17.63
N GLU A 270 -5.61 -2.70 -18.12
CA GLU A 270 -4.78 -3.84 -18.51
C GLU A 270 -4.37 -4.70 -17.31
N LEU A 271 -4.08 -4.12 -16.14
CA LEU A 271 -3.84 -4.84 -14.88
C LEU A 271 -5.11 -5.55 -14.39
N ARG A 272 -6.29 -4.93 -14.57
CA ARG A 272 -7.59 -5.55 -14.27
C ARG A 272 -7.97 -6.64 -15.28
N ALA A 273 -7.58 -6.49 -16.54
CA ALA A 273 -7.90 -7.42 -17.64
C ALA A 273 -6.85 -8.54 -17.82
N GLY A 274 -5.60 -8.28 -17.47
CA GLY A 274 -4.43 -9.12 -17.62
C GLY A 274 -4.02 -9.74 -16.29
N VAL A 275 -4.54 -10.94 -16.06
CA VAL A 275 -4.27 -11.81 -14.90
C VAL A 275 -4.78 -11.25 -13.56
N ARG A 276 -6.11 -11.10 -13.41
CA ARG A 276 -6.70 -11.43 -12.10
C ARG A 276 -6.33 -12.88 -11.80
N PRO A 277 -5.59 -13.20 -10.70
CA PRO A 277 -5.45 -14.58 -10.25
C PRO A 277 -6.84 -15.23 -10.19
N PRO A 278 -7.00 -16.48 -10.67
CA PRO A 278 -8.30 -17.14 -10.78
C PRO A 278 -9.16 -17.10 -9.50
N VAL A 279 -8.51 -17.03 -8.33
CA VAL A 279 -9.15 -16.91 -7.01
C VAL A 279 -9.97 -15.61 -6.81
N TYR A 280 -9.75 -14.57 -7.62
CA TYR A 280 -10.46 -13.28 -7.55
C TYR A 280 -11.46 -13.06 -8.71
N ARG A 281 -11.89 -14.14 -9.36
CA ARG A 281 -12.91 -14.14 -10.42
C ARG A 281 -14.23 -14.81 -10.00
N ALA A 282 -14.31 -15.29 -8.76
CA ALA A 282 -15.48 -15.98 -8.21
C ALA A 282 -16.45 -15.01 -7.54
#